data_AF-A0A2V6M020-F1
#
_entry.id   AF-A0A2V6M020-F1
#
_cell.length_a   1.000
_cell.length_b   1.000
_cell.length_c   1.000
_cell.angle_alpha   90.00
_cell.angle_beta   90.00
_cell.angle_gamma   90.00
#
_symmetry.space_group_name_H-M   'P 1'
#
loop_
_entity.id
_entity.type
_entity.pdbx_description
1 polymer ?
#
loop_
_entity_poly.entity_id
_entity_poly.type
_entity_poly.pdbx_seq_one_letter_code
_entity_poly.pdbx_strand_id
1 'polypeptide(L)' 'MKLSGKDRALLISHKLHRGLYARVAKRLGVDRSYVDRVASGTRKSDTIMRALLEELRRIQPRNV' A
#
# COMPACT_ATOMS: atom_id res chain seq x y z
N MET A 1 -0.61 -14.18 3.96
CA MET A 1 0.77 -13.84 3.54
C MET A 1 1.64 -13.52 4.77
N LYS A 2 2.91 -13.95 4.86
CA LYS A 2 3.83 -13.50 5.93
C LYS A 2 4.51 -12.20 5.48
N LEU A 3 4.25 -11.10 6.17
CA LEU A 3 4.87 -9.79 5.92
C LEU A 3 6.27 -9.75 6.54
N SER A 4 7.29 -9.35 5.76
CA SER A 4 8.62 -9.09 6.30
C SER A 4 8.60 -7.85 7.22
N GLY A 5 9.55 -7.75 8.17
CA GLY A 5 9.68 -6.56 9.03
C GLY A 5 9.83 -5.27 8.22
N LYS A 6 10.53 -5.33 7.08
CA LYS A 6 10.66 -4.21 6.13
C LYS A 6 9.32 -3.84 5.47
N ASP A 7 8.48 -4.82 5.14
CA ASP A 7 7.17 -4.59 4.53
C ASP A 7 6.21 -3.87 5.47
N ARG A 8 6.28 -4.18 6.77
CA ARG A 8 5.52 -3.46 7.79
C ARG A 8 5.95 -1.99 7.87
N ALA A 9 7.25 -1.71 7.84
CA ALA A 9 7.76 -0.34 7.85
C ALA A 9 7.32 0.43 6.59
N LEU A 10 7.37 -0.20 5.41
CA LEU A 10 6.86 0.38 4.17
C LEU A 10 5.38 0.73 4.29
N LEU A 11 4.55 -0.19 4.78
CA LEU A 11 3.13 0.08 4.97
C LEU A 11 2.91 1.27 5.89
N ILE A 12 3.62 1.39 7.01
CA ILE A 12 3.49 2.57 7.90
C ILE A 12 3.76 3.89 7.16
N SER A 13 4.71 3.90 6.23
CA SER A 13 5.06 5.09 5.43
C SER A 13 4.00 5.48 4.39
N HIS A 14 2.92 4.72 4.21
CA HIS A 14 1.89 4.96 3.19
C HIS A 14 1.31 6.39 3.21
N LYS A 15 1.28 7.03 4.39
CA LYS A 15 0.73 8.38 4.58
C LYS A 15 1.61 9.48 3.97
N LEU A 16 2.87 9.18 3.71
CA LEU A 16 3.86 10.13 3.20
C LEU A 16 3.78 10.28 1.67
N HIS A 17 3.15 9.34 0.97
CA HIS A 17 3.17 9.28 -0.49
C HIS A 17 1.84 9.72 -1.11
N ARG A 18 1.78 10.97 -1.57
CA ARG A 18 0.60 11.50 -2.27
C ARG A 18 0.26 10.66 -3.52
N GLY A 19 -1.03 10.38 -3.69
CA GLY A 19 -1.55 9.63 -4.83
C GLY A 19 -1.33 8.11 -4.77
N LEU A 20 -0.66 7.57 -3.75
CA LEU A 20 -0.46 6.12 -3.56
C LEU A 20 -1.76 5.35 -3.68
N TYR A 21 -2.77 5.73 -2.90
CA TYR A 21 -4.06 5.04 -2.88
C TYR A 21 -4.80 5.16 -4.20
N ALA A 22 -4.74 6.32 -4.86
CA ALA A 22 -5.38 6.51 -6.15
C ALA A 22 -4.77 5.62 -7.24
N ARG A 23 -3.45 5.43 -7.22
CA ARG A 23 -2.76 4.53 -8.16
C ARG A 23 -3.13 3.06 -7.92
N VAL A 24 -3.14 2.63 -6.65
CA VAL A 24 -3.56 1.27 -6.28
C VAL A 24 -5.04 1.04 -6.62
N ALA A 25 -5.90 1.99 -6.27
CA ALA A 25 -7.34 1.94 -6.57
C ALA A 25 -7.60 1.82 -8.07
N LYS A 26 -6.97 2.68 -8.89
CA LYS A 26 -7.08 2.64 -10.35
C LYS A 26 -6.57 1.31 -10.93
N ARG A 27 -5.43 0.80 -10.44
CA ARG A 27 -4.85 -0.46 -10.91
C ARG A 27 -5.75 -1.66 -10.64
N LEU A 28 -6.45 -1.67 -9.51
CA LEU A 28 -7.29 -2.79 -9.07
C LEU A 28 -8.78 -2.61 -9.40
N GLY A 29 -9.18 -1.45 -9.94
CA GLY A 29 -10.59 -1.16 -10.23
C GLY A 29 -11.46 -1.05 -8.97
N VAL A 30 -10.89 -0.58 -7.85
CA VAL A 30 -11.60 -0.45 -6.56
C VAL A 30 -11.68 1.00 -6.10
N ASP A 31 -12.58 1.27 -5.14
CA ASP A 31 -12.67 2.60 -4.55
C ASP A 31 -11.46 2.95 -3.66
N ARG A 32 -11.05 4.22 -3.70
CA ARG A 32 -9.92 4.73 -2.90
C ARG A 32 -10.14 4.54 -1.41
N SER A 33 -11.36 4.71 -0.91
CA SER A 33 -11.71 4.54 0.50
C SER A 33 -11.64 3.09 0.94
N TYR A 34 -11.75 2.13 0.01
CA TYR A 34 -11.48 0.72 0.32
C TYR A 34 -9.99 0.47 0.50
N VAL A 35 -9.13 1.07 -0.34
CA VAL A 35 -7.68 1.01 -0.20
C VAL A 35 -7.22 1.62 1.13
N ASP A 36 -7.76 2.78 1.49
CA ASP A 36 -7.47 3.47 2.75
C ASP A 36 -7.86 2.63 3.98
N ARG A 37 -9.05 2.00 3.96
CA ARG A 37 -9.49 1.11 5.03
C ARG A 37 -8.58 -0.11 5.20
N VAL A 38 -8.02 -0.65 4.11
CA VAL A 38 -7.06 -1.74 4.19
C VAL A 38 -5.70 -1.26 4.70
N ALA A 39 -5.20 -0.11 4.21
CA ALA A 39 -3.94 0.47 4.65
C ALA A 39 -3.95 0.82 6.15
N SER A 40 -5.07 1.36 6.65
CA SER A 40 -5.31 1.67 8.07
C SER A 40 -5.58 0.44 8.95
N GLY A 41 -5.75 -0.75 8.36
CA GLY A 41 -6.03 -1.99 9.08
C GLY A 41 -7.49 -2.18 9.49
N THR A 42 -8.39 -1.27 9.14
CA THR A 42 -9.84 -1.40 9.42
C THR A 42 -10.53 -2.43 8.51
N ARG A 43 -9.91 -2.80 7.39
CA ARG A 43 -10.29 -3.91 6.51
C ARG A 43 -9.09 -4.80 6.22
N LYS A 44 -9.35 -6.08 5.91
CA LYS A 44 -8.34 -7.05 5.49
C LYS A 44 -8.54 -7.38 4.02
N SER A 45 -7.46 -7.30 3.23
CA SER A 45 -7.41 -7.73 1.83
C SER A 45 -5.97 -7.96 1.43
N ASP A 46 -5.61 -9.23 1.18
CA ASP A 46 -4.24 -9.59 0.78
C ASP A 46 -3.88 -8.98 -0.58
N THR A 47 -4.84 -8.87 -1.50
CA THR A 47 -4.66 -8.26 -2.82
C THR A 47 -4.29 -6.78 -2.72
N ILE A 48 -5.02 -6.01 -1.92
CA ILE A 48 -4.72 -4.58 -1.73
C ILE A 48 -3.41 -4.38 -0.97
N MET A 49 -3.14 -5.21 0.03
CA MET A 49 -1.90 -5.14 0.81
C MET A 49 -0.68 -5.37 -0.08
N ARG A 50 -0.74 -6.34 -1.00
CA ARG A 50 0.32 -6.59 -1.99
C ARG A 50 0.49 -5.42 -2.95
N ALA A 51 -0.59 -4.90 -3.50
CA ALA A 51 -0.54 -3.77 -4.43
C ALA A 51 0.04 -2.50 -3.77
N LEU A 52 -0.30 -2.23 -2.50
CA LEU A 52 0.29 -1.15 -1.72
C LEU A 52 1.80 -1.32 -1.56
N LEU A 53 2.26 -2.53 -1.21
CA LEU A 53 3.69 -2.81 -1.06
C LEU A 53 4.45 -2.67 -2.38
N GLU A 54 3.90 -3.17 -3.49
CA GLU A 54 4.50 -3.00 -4.81
C GLU A 54 4.63 -1.53 -5.20
N GLU A 55 3.57 -0.75 -4.98
CA GLU A 55 3.56 0.68 -5.32
C GLU A 55 4.48 1.47 -4.38
N LEU A 56 4.54 1.14 -3.10
CA LEU A 56 5.49 1.75 -2.15
C LEU A 56 6.95 1.46 -2.53
N ARG A 57 7.27 0.21 -2.90
CA ARG A 57 8.60 -0.17 -3.40
C ARG A 57 8.97 0.55 -4.69
N ARG A 58 7.98 0.87 -5.53
CA ARG A 58 8.18 1.68 -6.75
C ARG A 58 8.50 3.14 -6.42
N ILE A 59 7.81 3.72 -5.43
CA ILE A 59 7.96 5.15 -5.08
C ILE A 59 9.18 5.41 -4.20
N GLN A 60 9.59 4.42 -3.41
CA GLN A 60 10.78 4.49 -2.57
C GLN A 60 11.90 3.69 -3.25
N PRO A 61 12.54 4.22 -4.32
CA PRO A 61 13.75 3.61 -4.83
C PRO A 61 14.74 3.62 -3.68
N ARG A 62 15.31 2.44 -3.41
CA ARG A 62 16.40 2.19 -2.49
C ARG A 62 17.34 3.41 -2.45
N ASN A 63 17.22 4.24 -1.42
CA ASN A 63 18.27 5.18 -1.09
C ASN A 63 19.51 4.32 -0.87
N VAL A 64 20.40 4.37 -1.86
CA VAL A 64 21.81 4.03 -1.72
C VAL A 64 22.45 4.99 -0.75
#